data_AF-A0A3D5SFA4-F1
#
_entry.id   AF-A0A3D5SFA4-F1
#
_cell.length_a   1.000
_cell.length_b   1.000
_cell.length_c   1.000
_cell.angle_alpha   90.00
_cell.angle_beta   90.00
_cell.angle_gamma   90.00
#
_symmetry.space_group_name_H-M   'P 1'
#
loop_
_entity.id
_entity.type
_entity.pdbx_description
1 polymer ?
#
loop_
_entity_poly.entity_id
_entity_poly.type
_entity_poly.pdbx_seq_one_letter_code
_entity_poly.pdbx_strand_id
1 'polypeptide(L)'
;MNPLLKSSKPVAAVIRERAWSAGYMVASAADIIFANRMSEVGSIGVTMSYLDNSKKNKMEGITYNQLSTGKFKDTGDPDKELTAEEKDILMASLKKTHQIFVEYIAKNRNMDIKAVEKIADGNSFIAQDAKDLSLIDE
;
A
#
# COMPACT_ATOMS: atom_id res chain seq x y z
N MET A 1 5.85 -15.99 -2.99
CA MET A 1 5.10 -16.64 -4.09
C MET A 1 3.75 -17.08 -3.52
N ASN A 2 2.62 -16.58 -4.04
CA ASN A 2 1.29 -16.76 -3.43
C ASN A 2 0.77 -18.21 -3.66
N PRO A 3 0.44 -18.98 -2.60
CA PRO A 3 -0.05 -20.36 -2.74
C PRO A 3 -1.40 -20.47 -3.46
N LEU A 4 -2.21 -19.41 -3.48
CA LEU A 4 -3.49 -19.39 -4.23
C LEU A 4 -3.26 -19.55 -5.73
N LEU A 5 -2.21 -18.94 -6.28
CA LEU A 5 -1.84 -19.06 -7.71
C LEU A 5 -1.33 -20.46 -8.10
N LYS A 6 -1.15 -21.37 -7.13
CA LYS A 6 -0.80 -22.78 -7.37
C LYS A 6 -1.95 -23.73 -7.04
N SER A 7 -3.10 -23.20 -6.61
CA SER A 7 -4.28 -24.00 -6.36
C SER A 7 -4.74 -24.63 -7.68
N SER A 8 -5.07 -25.92 -7.64
CA SER A 8 -5.76 -26.58 -8.76
C SER A 8 -7.26 -26.27 -8.78
N LYS A 9 -7.78 -25.64 -7.72
CA LYS A 9 -9.17 -25.20 -7.62
C LYS A 9 -9.28 -23.73 -8.02
N PRO A 10 -10.25 -23.34 -8.86
CA PRO A 10 -10.53 -21.94 -9.16
C PRO A 10 -10.81 -21.12 -7.89
N VAL A 11 -10.26 -19.91 -7.83
CA VAL A 11 -10.42 -18.96 -6.73
C VAL A 11 -11.14 -17.71 -7.25
N ALA A 12 -12.25 -17.36 -6.61
CA ALA A 12 -12.99 -16.14 -6.90
C ALA A 12 -12.91 -15.16 -5.73
N ALA A 13 -12.68 -13.87 -6.03
CA ALA A 13 -12.87 -12.78 -5.09
C ALA A 13 -14.21 -12.10 -5.37
N VAL A 14 -15.00 -11.87 -4.32
CA VAL A 14 -16.29 -11.15 -4.40
C VAL A 14 -16.23 -9.92 -3.52
N ILE A 15 -16.21 -8.75 -4.15
CA ILE A 15 -16.06 -7.46 -3.51
C ILE A 15 -17.45 -6.83 -3.39
N ARG A 16 -17.95 -6.73 -2.16
CA ARG A 16 -19.32 -6.25 -1.90
C ARG A 16 -19.40 -4.74 -1.69
N GLU A 17 -18.38 -4.17 -1.08
CA GLU A 17 -18.31 -2.75 -0.75
C GLU A 17 -16.95 -2.18 -1.17
N ARG A 18 -15.86 -2.65 -0.58
CA ARG A 18 -14.52 -2.15 -0.91
C ARG A 18 -13.47 -3.24 -0.89
N ALA A 19 -12.51 -3.16 -1.81
CA ALA A 19 -11.23 -3.84 -1.71
C ALA A 19 -10.14 -2.85 -2.11
N TRP A 20 -9.59 -2.15 -1.13
CA TRP A 20 -8.56 -1.13 -1.33
C TRP A 20 -7.21 -1.59 -0.79
N SER A 21 -6.14 -1.06 -1.37
CA SER A 21 -4.77 -1.25 -0.86
C SER A 21 -4.48 -2.75 -0.67
N ALA A 22 -4.04 -3.19 0.51
CA ALA A 22 -3.79 -4.60 0.80
C ALA A 22 -5.01 -5.52 0.52
N GLY A 23 -6.24 -5.03 0.68
CA GLY A 23 -7.44 -5.78 0.32
C GLY A 23 -7.51 -6.05 -1.18
N TYR A 24 -7.18 -5.05 -2.00
CA TYR A 24 -7.06 -5.24 -3.45
C TYR A 24 -5.87 -6.13 -3.81
N MET A 25 -4.74 -6.01 -3.11
CA MET A 25 -3.58 -6.89 -3.31
C MET A 25 -3.97 -8.36 -3.16
N VAL A 26 -4.75 -8.71 -2.13
CA VAL A 26 -5.24 -10.07 -1.92
C VAL A 26 -6.23 -10.47 -3.01
N ALA A 27 -7.22 -9.62 -3.30
CA ALA A 27 -8.23 -9.89 -4.33
C ALA A 27 -7.61 -10.12 -5.72
N SER A 28 -6.55 -9.36 -6.05
CA SER A 28 -5.85 -9.45 -7.33
C SER A 28 -5.31 -10.85 -7.64
N ALA A 29 -5.03 -11.66 -6.60
CA ALA A 29 -4.49 -13.00 -6.74
C ALA A 29 -5.56 -14.08 -7.03
N ALA A 30 -6.84 -13.72 -7.08
CA ALA A 30 -7.91 -14.60 -7.52
C ALA A 30 -7.88 -14.77 -9.05
N ASP A 31 -8.39 -15.90 -9.53
CA ASP A 31 -8.55 -16.15 -10.98
C ASP A 31 -9.62 -15.24 -11.59
N ILE A 32 -10.63 -14.86 -10.79
CA ILE A 32 -11.72 -13.97 -11.18
C ILE A 32 -12.13 -13.07 -10.02
N ILE A 33 -12.44 -11.80 -10.32
CA ILE A 33 -12.85 -10.78 -9.37
C ILE A 33 -14.20 -10.20 -9.77
N PHE A 34 -15.20 -10.40 -8.93
CA PHE A 34 -16.52 -9.79 -9.03
C PHE A 34 -16.61 -8.59 -8.08
N ALA A 35 -17.20 -7.49 -8.52
CA ALA A 35 -17.49 -6.33 -7.69
C ALA A 35 -18.93 -5.84 -7.90
N ASN A 36 -19.61 -5.42 -6.82
CA ASN A 36 -20.91 -4.76 -6.99
C ASN A 36 -20.74 -3.42 -7.71
N ARG A 37 -21.79 -2.93 -8.38
CA ARG A 37 -21.76 -1.68 -9.16
C ARG A 37 -21.24 -0.45 -8.39
N MET A 38 -21.49 -0.38 -7.08
CA MET A 38 -21.04 0.71 -6.21
C MET A 38 -19.78 0.36 -5.40
N SER A 39 -19.20 -0.82 -5.63
CA SER A 39 -17.97 -1.21 -4.96
C SER A 39 -16.80 -0.41 -5.48
N GLU A 40 -15.84 -0.18 -4.60
CA GLU A 40 -14.62 0.55 -4.90
C GLU A 40 -13.41 -0.37 -4.74
N VAL A 41 -12.52 -0.33 -5.72
CA VAL A 41 -11.27 -1.11 -5.73
C VAL A 41 -10.06 -0.24 -6.05
N GLY A 42 -8.86 -0.84 -6.07
CA GLY A 42 -7.63 -0.10 -6.31
C GLY A 42 -7.04 0.42 -5.00
N SER A 43 -6.81 1.74 -4.92
CA SER A 43 -5.97 2.35 -3.88
C SER A 43 -4.59 1.68 -3.83
N ILE A 44 -4.00 1.51 -5.01
CA ILE A 44 -2.68 0.91 -5.18
C ILE A 44 -1.66 1.97 -4.80
N GLY A 45 -1.19 1.88 -3.56
CA GLY A 45 -0.37 2.89 -2.92
C GLY A 45 0.17 2.40 -1.59
N VAL A 46 1.22 3.06 -1.10
CA VAL A 46 1.81 2.79 0.21
C VAL A 46 2.00 4.14 0.90
N THR A 47 1.53 4.23 2.14
CA THR A 47 1.67 5.43 2.97
C THR A 47 2.23 5.07 4.33
N MET A 48 2.89 6.03 4.95
CA MET A 48 3.34 5.96 6.34
C MET A 48 3.23 7.35 6.94
N SER A 49 2.63 7.43 8.11
CA SER A 49 2.37 8.69 8.80
C SER A 49 2.60 8.54 10.29
N TYR A 50 3.13 9.58 10.90
CA TYR A 50 3.24 9.72 12.35
C TYR A 50 3.23 11.20 12.71
N LEU A 51 2.93 11.51 13.97
CA LEU A 51 2.97 12.88 14.50
C LEU A 51 4.38 13.22 14.94
N ASP A 52 4.84 14.43 14.65
CA ASP A 52 6.05 14.99 15.25
C ASP A 52 5.66 15.74 16.53
N ASN A 53 5.97 15.14 17.67
CA ASN A 53 5.73 15.68 19.00
C ASN A 53 6.91 16.50 19.53
N SER A 54 8.06 16.57 18.85
CA SER A 54 9.27 17.19 19.38
C SER A 54 9.05 18.63 19.87
N LYS A 55 8.31 19.43 19.08
CA LYS A 55 7.94 20.81 19.42
C LYS A 55 6.91 20.88 20.53
N LYS A 56 5.95 19.96 20.54
CA LYS A 56 4.94 19.86 21.62
C LYS A 56 5.61 19.56 22.95
N ASN A 57 6.46 18.53 22.99
CA ASN A 57 7.22 18.14 24.17
C ASN A 57 8.05 19.30 24.71
N LYS A 58 8.73 20.04 23.82
CA LYS A 58 9.48 21.24 24.18
C LYS A 58 8.61 22.33 24.80
N MET A 59 7.42 22.58 24.26
CA MET A 59 6.47 23.56 24.83
C MET A 59 5.92 23.13 26.19
N GLU A 60 5.73 21.83 26.40
CA GLU A 60 5.20 21.24 27.64
C GLU A 60 6.29 21.00 28.70
N GLY A 61 7.56 21.32 28.40
CA GLY A 61 8.69 21.09 29.32
C GLY A 61 9.09 19.61 29.46
N ILE A 62 8.64 18.75 28.54
CA ILE A 62 8.96 17.33 28.51
C ILE A 62 10.30 17.13 27.79
N THR A 63 11.22 16.40 28.43
CA THR A 63 12.52 16.04 27.84
C THR A 63 12.52 14.57 27.41
N TYR A 64 12.68 14.34 26.11
CA TYR A 64 12.90 13.00 25.54
C TYR A 64 14.40 12.67 25.55
N ASN A 65 14.78 11.59 26.24
CA ASN A 65 16.16 11.09 26.27
C ASN A 65 16.29 9.85 25.40
N GLN A 66 16.83 10.01 24.20
CA GLN A 66 17.04 8.91 23.26
C GLN A 66 18.21 8.03 23.72
N LEU A 67 17.97 6.73 23.92
CA LEU A 67 19.00 5.73 24.19
C LEU A 67 18.91 4.63 23.14
N SER A 68 19.86 4.62 22.20
CA SER A 68 19.86 3.66 21.10
C SER A 68 21.22 2.98 20.93
N THR A 69 21.18 1.72 20.48
CA THR A 69 22.36 0.90 20.14
C THR A 69 22.79 1.06 18.68
N GLY A 70 22.02 1.79 17.86
CA GLY A 70 22.31 1.98 16.45
C GLY A 70 21.66 3.25 15.89
N LYS A 71 22.36 3.89 14.94
CA LYS A 71 22.01 5.20 14.36
C LYS A 71 20.56 5.31 13.86
N PHE A 72 20.00 4.22 13.32
CA PHE A 72 18.68 4.21 12.69
C PHE A 72 17.66 3.32 13.43
N LYS A 73 17.93 2.93 14.68
CA LYS A 73 17.05 1.99 15.42
C LYS A 73 15.75 2.62 15.89
N ASP A 74 15.72 3.94 15.98
CA ASP A 74 14.57 4.76 16.38
C ASP A 74 14.10 5.66 15.23
N THR A 75 14.39 5.27 13.98
CA THR A 75 13.89 5.96 12.80
C THR A 75 12.36 5.99 12.81
N GLY A 76 11.80 7.21 12.74
CA GLY A 76 10.36 7.43 12.83
C GLY A 76 9.81 7.55 14.25
N ASP A 77 10.67 7.65 15.27
CA ASP A 77 10.22 7.99 16.63
C ASP A 77 9.54 9.38 16.64
N PRO A 78 8.30 9.49 17.14
CA PRO A 78 7.52 10.72 17.09
C PRO A 78 8.01 11.80 18.06
N ASP A 79 8.83 11.46 19.06
CA ASP A 79 9.26 12.40 20.10
C ASP A 79 10.58 13.12 19.77
N LYS A 80 11.16 12.85 18.60
CA LYS A 80 12.31 13.55 18.04
C LYS A 80 12.03 14.08 16.63
N GLU A 81 12.80 15.08 16.21
CA GLU A 81 12.74 15.58 14.84
C GLU A 81 13.24 14.52 13.85
N LEU A 82 12.54 14.36 12.72
CA LEU A 82 12.97 13.47 11.64
C LEU A 82 14.20 14.04 10.94
N THR A 83 15.32 13.30 11.00
CA THR A 83 16.52 13.69 10.27
C THR A 83 16.38 13.45 8.76
N ALA A 84 17.19 14.14 7.94
CA ALA A 84 17.19 13.95 6.49
C ALA A 84 17.53 12.51 6.07
N GLU A 85 18.51 11.89 6.72
CA GLU A 85 18.92 10.51 6.41
C GLU A 85 17.81 9.50 6.76
N GLU A 86 17.13 9.69 7.88
CA GLU A 86 15.98 8.87 8.26
C GLU A 86 14.82 9.04 7.29
N LYS A 87 14.55 10.27 6.86
CA LYS A 87 13.56 10.55 5.83
C LYS A 87 13.87 9.80 4.53
N ASP A 88 15.12 9.81 4.10
CA ASP A 88 15.55 9.11 2.88
C ASP A 88 15.38 7.59 3.01
N ILE A 89 15.70 7.01 4.17
CA ILE A 89 15.48 5.59 4.46
C ILE A 89 13.99 5.23 4.38
N LEU A 90 13.14 6.02 5.04
CA LEU A 90 11.69 5.81 5.06
C LEU A 90 11.09 5.96 3.65
N MET A 91 11.49 6.99 2.90
CA MET A 91 11.03 7.20 1.53
C MET A 91 11.51 6.11 0.57
N ALA A 92 12.74 5.61 0.73
CA ALA A 92 13.24 4.48 -0.04
C ALA A 92 12.44 3.20 0.25
N SER A 93 12.10 2.96 1.52
CA SER A 93 11.24 1.84 1.92
C SER A 93 9.84 1.92 1.31
N LEU A 94 9.20 3.10 1.37
CA LEU A 94 7.89 3.36 0.76
C LEU A 94 7.92 3.11 -0.76
N LYS A 95 8.89 3.68 -1.47
CA LYS A 95 9.05 3.50 -2.93
C LYS A 95 9.26 2.03 -3.31
N LYS A 96 10.12 1.33 -2.58
CA LYS A 96 10.39 -0.09 -2.83
C LYS A 96 9.13 -0.94 -2.60
N THR A 97 8.40 -0.68 -1.53
CA THR A 97 7.15 -1.41 -1.23
C THR A 97 6.07 -1.12 -2.28
N HIS A 98 5.97 0.13 -2.72
CA HIS A 98 5.05 0.53 -3.80
C HIS A 98 5.37 -0.16 -5.12
N GLN A 99 6.65 -0.19 -5.51
CA GLN A 99 7.09 -0.91 -6.70
C GLN A 99 6.74 -2.41 -6.63
N ILE A 100 6.99 -3.07 -5.49
CA ILE A 100 6.62 -4.47 -5.28
C ILE A 100 5.10 -4.66 -5.42
N PHE A 101 4.31 -3.72 -4.90
CA PHE A 101 2.85 -3.78 -5.02
C PHE A 101 2.41 -3.66 -6.49
N VAL A 102 2.95 -2.70 -7.23
CA VAL A 102 2.70 -2.55 -8.68
C VAL A 102 3.06 -3.82 -9.45
N GLU A 103 4.25 -4.37 -9.22
CA GLU A 103 4.70 -5.63 -9.83
C GLU A 103 3.76 -6.80 -9.51
N TYR A 104 3.24 -6.84 -8.28
CA TYR A 104 2.31 -7.87 -7.83
C TYR A 104 0.97 -7.79 -8.57
N ILE A 105 0.41 -6.58 -8.69
CA ILE A 105 -0.85 -6.37 -9.43
C ILE A 105 -0.65 -6.68 -10.92
N ALA A 106 0.41 -6.15 -11.54
CA ALA A 106 0.73 -6.40 -12.94
C ALA A 106 0.81 -7.90 -13.23
N LYS A 107 1.50 -8.65 -12.37
CA LYS A 107 1.61 -10.10 -12.48
C LYS A 107 0.27 -10.81 -12.34
N ASN A 108 -0.50 -10.51 -11.29
CA ASN A 108 -1.71 -11.29 -11.01
C ASN A 108 -2.85 -10.99 -11.98
N ARG A 109 -2.94 -9.73 -12.45
CA ARG A 109 -3.96 -9.28 -13.40
C ARG A 109 -3.51 -9.38 -14.85
N ASN A 110 -2.30 -9.90 -15.10
CA ASN A 110 -1.71 -10.03 -16.42
C ASN A 110 -1.71 -8.70 -17.21
N MET A 111 -1.35 -7.61 -16.53
CA MET A 111 -1.32 -6.26 -17.09
C MET A 111 0.12 -5.83 -17.40
N ASP A 112 0.29 -4.95 -18.39
CA ASP A 112 1.57 -4.27 -18.58
C ASP A 112 1.90 -3.43 -17.34
N ILE A 113 3.15 -3.54 -16.86
CA ILE A 113 3.57 -2.88 -15.62
C ILE A 113 3.40 -1.36 -15.72
N LYS A 114 3.66 -0.76 -16.90
CA LYS A 114 3.51 0.68 -17.11
C LYS A 114 2.04 1.12 -17.09
N ALA A 115 1.11 0.24 -17.45
CA ALA A 115 -0.32 0.52 -17.31
C ALA A 115 -0.71 0.56 -15.83
N VAL A 116 -0.21 -0.37 -15.02
CA VAL A 116 -0.43 -0.39 -13.57
C VAL A 116 0.20 0.83 -12.89
N GLU A 117 1.44 1.20 -13.26
CA GLU A 117 2.12 2.40 -12.73
C GLU A 117 1.29 3.68 -12.92
N LYS A 118 0.60 3.82 -14.06
CA LYS A 118 -0.24 5.00 -14.35
C LYS A 118 -1.46 5.13 -13.44
N ILE A 119 -1.96 4.02 -12.90
CA ILE A 119 -3.15 3.98 -12.04
C ILE A 119 -2.80 3.70 -10.56
N ALA A 120 -1.51 3.55 -10.25
CA ALA A 120 -1.00 3.27 -8.91
C ALA A 120 -0.59 4.55 -8.15
N ASP A 121 -1.44 5.57 -8.20
CA ASP A 121 -1.26 6.85 -7.52
C ASP A 121 -1.97 6.91 -6.15
N GLY A 122 -2.63 5.81 -5.74
CA GLY A 122 -3.39 5.71 -4.50
C GLY A 122 -4.90 5.96 -4.66
N ASN A 123 -5.38 6.34 -5.85
CA ASN A 123 -6.80 6.51 -6.11
C ASN A 123 -7.57 5.18 -6.08
N SER A 124 -8.83 5.25 -5.68
CA SER A 124 -9.81 4.16 -5.84
C SER A 124 -10.65 4.36 -7.09
N PHE A 125 -11.21 3.27 -7.60
CA PHE A 125 -12.06 3.24 -8.78
C PHE A 125 -13.36 2.53 -8.44
N ILE A 126 -14.49 3.09 -8.87
CA ILE A 126 -15.76 2.37 -8.79
C ILE A 126 -15.75 1.20 -9.78
N ALA A 127 -16.56 0.17 -9.53
CA ALA A 127 -16.51 -1.09 -10.29
C ALA A 127 -16.50 -0.92 -11.82
N GLN A 128 -17.28 0.00 -12.38
CA GLN A 128 -17.28 0.23 -13.83
C GLN A 128 -15.89 0.70 -14.34
N ASP A 129 -15.32 1.72 -13.72
CA ASP A 129 -14.00 2.24 -14.09
C ASP A 129 -12.90 1.18 -13.85
N ALA A 130 -13.04 0.42 -12.76
CA ALA A 130 -12.12 -0.66 -12.44
C ALA A 130 -12.14 -1.77 -13.48
N LYS A 131 -13.32 -2.09 -14.03
CA LYS A 131 -13.48 -3.07 -15.12
C LYS A 131 -12.82 -2.56 -16.39
N ASP A 132 -13.05 -1.29 -16.74
CA ASP A 132 -12.43 -0.65 -17.91
C ASP A 132 -10.88 -0.60 -17.79
N LEU A 133 -10.36 -0.52 -16.56
CA LEU A 133 -8.94 -0.59 -16.22
C LEU A 133 -8.40 -2.02 -16.04
N SER A 134 -9.22 -3.06 -16.23
CA SER A 134 -8.86 -4.48 -16.02
C SER A 134 -8.47 -4.85 -14.56
N LEU A 135 -8.84 -4.00 -13.60
CA LEU A 135 -8.64 -4.24 -12.18
C LEU A 135 -9.63 -5.28 -11.62
N ILE A 136 -10.77 -5.47 -12.26
CA ILE A 136 -11.76 -6.52 -11.95
C ILE A 136 -12.24 -7.17 -13.25
N ASP A 137 -12.98 -8.26 -13.13
CA ASP A 137 -13.52 -9.01 -14.26
C ASP A 137 -15.01 -8.75 -14.46
N GLU A 138 -15.79 -8.71 -13.37
CA GLU A 138 -17.25 -8.52 -13.41
C GLU A 138 -17.78 -7.45 -12.45
#